data_AF-A0A6C2YI90-F1
#
_entry.id   AF-A0A6C2YI90-F1
#
_cell.length_a   1.000
_cell.length_b   1.000
_cell.length_c   1.000
_cell.angle_alpha   90.00
_cell.angle_beta   90.00
_cell.angle_gamma   90.00
#
_symmetry.space_group_name_H-M   'P 1'
#
loop_
_entity.id
_entity.type
_entity.pdbx_description
1 polymer ?
#
loop_
_entity_poly.entity_id
_entity_poly.type
_entity_poly.pdbx_seq_one_letter_code
_entity_poly.pdbx_strand_id
1 'polypeptide(L)'
;MSIFALYLDDVGPNRAKVLQVLKGACNSSFRELKSLLELARPRLLTGPKWQLLSVQQLLHAKGARASIEFYPEGLDVSAWAARVSTDRIHCSACGAKLFFAVPKLTTREQIVDFARSSVIANASEIASSGWIHPGVYCPCGCVTVMANFDDIE
;
A
#
# COMPACT_ATOMS: atom_id res chain seq x y z
N MET A 1 0.19 -10.09 -0.07
CA MET A 1 0.12 -8.93 0.87
C MET A 1 -0.81 -7.91 0.23
N SER A 2 -1.79 -7.39 0.96
CA SER A 2 -2.86 -6.57 0.37
C SER A 2 -2.44 -5.10 0.23
N ILE A 3 -2.14 -4.67 -0.99
CA ILE A 3 -1.69 -3.29 -1.31
C ILE A 3 -2.80 -2.34 -1.75
N PHE A 4 -4.02 -2.85 -1.88
CA PHE A 4 -5.20 -2.04 -2.18
C PHE A 4 -6.27 -2.23 -1.11
N ALA A 5 -7.07 -1.18 -0.92
CA ALA A 5 -8.27 -1.22 -0.12
C ALA A 5 -9.47 -0.76 -0.94
N LEU A 6 -10.60 -1.40 -0.70
CA LEU A 6 -11.91 -1.01 -1.22
C LEU A 6 -12.60 -0.14 -0.17
N TYR A 7 -12.94 1.07 -0.54
CA TYR A 7 -13.70 2.02 0.27
C TYR A 7 -15.11 2.15 -0.27
N LEU A 8 -16.09 2.28 0.62
CA LEU A 8 -17.45 2.61 0.24
C LEU A 8 -17.63 4.12 0.31
N ASP A 9 -17.71 4.79 -0.84
CA ASP A 9 -17.91 6.24 -0.89
C ASP A 9 -19.38 6.60 -0.66
N ASP A 10 -20.31 5.74 -1.10
CA ASP A 10 -21.75 5.95 -0.99
C ASP A 10 -22.50 4.62 -1.01
N VAL A 11 -23.42 4.41 -0.06
CA VAL A 11 -24.27 3.21 0.01
C VAL A 11 -25.32 3.21 -1.10
N GLY A 12 -25.75 4.39 -1.56
CA GLY A 12 -26.84 4.53 -2.51
C GLY A 12 -28.20 4.06 -1.97
N PRO A 13 -29.21 3.92 -2.85
CA PRO A 13 -30.60 3.71 -2.46
C PRO A 13 -30.91 2.28 -1.98
N ASN A 14 -30.10 1.27 -2.34
CA ASN A 14 -30.39 -0.13 -2.07
C ASN A 14 -29.57 -0.71 -0.90
N ARG A 15 -29.63 -0.08 0.28
CA ARG A 15 -28.85 -0.45 1.48
C ARG A 15 -28.91 -1.95 1.81
N ALA A 16 -30.08 -2.59 1.71
CA ALA A 16 -30.23 -4.02 1.98
C ALA A 16 -29.45 -4.91 1.00
N LYS A 17 -29.44 -4.57 -0.30
CA LYS A 17 -28.70 -5.33 -1.33
C LYS A 17 -27.19 -5.13 -1.18
N VAL A 18 -26.76 -3.93 -0.81
CA VAL A 18 -25.36 -3.63 -0.47
C VAL A 18 -24.89 -4.47 0.72
N LEU A 19 -25.70 -4.55 1.79
CA LEU A 19 -25.42 -5.40 2.95
C LEU A 19 -25.26 -6.88 2.60
N GLN A 20 -26.04 -7.40 1.65
CA GLN A 20 -25.90 -8.78 1.18
C GLN A 20 -24.57 -9.00 0.44
N VAL A 21 -24.18 -8.08 -0.46
CA VAL A 21 -22.87 -8.13 -1.13
C VAL A 21 -21.74 -8.11 -0.10
N LEU A 22 -21.81 -7.19 0.87
CA LEU A 22 -20.81 -7.10 1.93
C LEU A 22 -20.78 -8.34 2.81
N LYS A 23 -21.91 -8.99 3.08
CA LYS A 23 -21.94 -10.22 3.87
C LYS A 23 -21.26 -11.40 3.16
N GLY A 24 -21.35 -11.45 1.82
CA GLY A 24 -20.66 -12.46 1.01
C GLY A 24 -19.17 -12.18 0.85
N ALA A 25 -18.77 -10.91 0.84
CA ALA A 25 -17.38 -10.50 0.61
C ALA A 25 -16.56 -10.33 1.90
N CYS A 26 -17.21 -9.93 3.00
CA CYS A 26 -16.59 -9.66 4.30
C CYS A 26 -16.92 -10.78 5.27
N ASN A 27 -15.92 -11.32 5.97
CA ASN A 27 -16.11 -12.29 7.05
C ASN A 27 -16.59 -11.60 8.34
N SER A 28 -17.70 -10.86 8.28
CA SER A 28 -18.26 -10.07 9.38
C SER A 28 -19.74 -10.36 9.59
N SER A 29 -20.25 -10.11 10.79
CA SER A 29 -21.66 -10.22 11.11
C SER A 29 -22.49 -9.10 10.47
N PHE A 30 -23.80 -9.31 10.29
CA PHE A 30 -24.70 -8.25 9.82
C PHE A 30 -24.72 -7.03 10.75
N ARG A 31 -24.51 -7.23 12.06
CA ARG A 31 -24.45 -6.14 13.04
C ARG A 31 -23.24 -5.24 12.77
N GLU A 32 -22.06 -5.83 12.62
CA GLU A 32 -20.83 -5.10 12.32
C GLU A 32 -20.94 -4.37 10.98
N LEU A 33 -21.46 -5.04 9.95
CA LEU A 33 -21.65 -4.44 8.63
C LEU A 33 -22.62 -3.26 8.67
N LYS A 34 -23.72 -3.34 9.43
CA LYS A 34 -24.62 -2.21 9.62
C LYS A 34 -23.90 -1.02 10.24
N SER A 35 -23.14 -1.24 11.32
CA SER A 35 -22.34 -0.19 11.95
C SER A 35 -21.30 0.40 11.00
N LEU A 36 -20.68 -0.45 10.17
CA LEU A 36 -19.70 -0.02 9.17
C LEU A 36 -20.31 0.97 8.16
N LEU A 37 -21.56 0.74 7.73
CA LEU A 37 -22.28 1.61 6.81
C LEU A 37 -22.74 2.95 7.41
N GLU A 38 -22.57 3.16 8.71
CA GLU A 38 -22.80 4.46 9.35
C GLU A 38 -21.53 5.33 9.36
N LEU A 39 -20.35 4.76 9.06
CA LEU A 39 -19.11 5.51 9.02
C LEU A 39 -19.02 6.37 7.76
N ALA A 40 -18.36 7.52 7.89
CA ALA A 40 -17.96 8.30 6.72
C ALA A 40 -16.86 7.52 5.98
N ARG A 41 -17.22 7.00 4.80
CA ARG A 41 -16.32 6.32 3.87
C ARG A 41 -15.57 5.11 4.48
N PRO A 42 -16.27 4.05 4.92
CA PRO A 42 -15.63 2.93 5.57
C PRO A 42 -14.71 2.17 4.61
N ARG A 43 -13.59 1.69 5.14
CA ARG A 43 -12.79 0.64 4.49
C ARG A 43 -13.51 -0.68 4.62
N LEU A 44 -13.84 -1.31 3.50
CA LEU A 44 -14.56 -2.57 3.46
C LEU A 44 -13.61 -3.77 3.52
N LEU A 45 -12.63 -3.79 2.61
CA LEU A 45 -11.75 -4.93 2.38
C LEU A 45 -10.36 -4.44 1.97
N THR A 46 -9.36 -5.25 2.24
CA THR A 46 -8.00 -5.09 1.71
C THR A 46 -7.64 -6.34 0.93
N GLY A 47 -7.09 -6.19 -0.27
CA GLY A 47 -6.81 -7.36 -1.11
C GLY A 47 -6.03 -7.04 -2.37
N PRO A 48 -5.77 -8.08 -3.18
CA PRO A 48 -5.31 -7.93 -4.54
C PRO A 48 -6.34 -7.14 -5.37
N LYS A 49 -5.89 -6.28 -6.29
CA LYS A 49 -6.77 -5.34 -7.00
C LYS A 49 -7.90 -6.05 -7.74
N TRP A 50 -7.61 -7.19 -8.38
CA TRP A 50 -8.59 -7.97 -9.14
C TRP A 50 -9.75 -8.49 -8.26
N GLN A 51 -9.46 -8.91 -7.03
CA GLN A 51 -10.50 -9.38 -6.10
C GLN A 51 -11.39 -8.21 -5.66
N LEU A 52 -10.78 -7.06 -5.38
CA LEU A 52 -11.51 -5.85 -4.98
C LEU A 52 -12.38 -5.31 -6.13
N LEU A 53 -11.92 -5.41 -7.38
CA LEU A 53 -12.69 -5.02 -8.57
C LEU A 53 -13.99 -5.82 -8.69
N SER A 54 -13.94 -7.14 -8.45
CA SER A 54 -15.15 -7.98 -8.48
C SER A 54 -16.18 -7.54 -7.44
N VAL A 55 -15.75 -7.21 -6.22
CA VAL A 55 -16.65 -6.71 -5.18
C VAL A 55 -17.17 -5.31 -5.51
N GLN A 56 -16.31 -4.43 -6.03
CA GLN A 56 -16.69 -3.08 -6.47
C GLN A 56 -17.78 -3.13 -7.53
N GLN A 57 -17.64 -3.97 -8.55
CA GLN A 57 -18.64 -4.15 -9.61
C GLN A 57 -19.99 -4.63 -9.05
N LEU A 58 -19.97 -5.57 -8.10
CA LEU A 58 -21.19 -6.04 -7.43
C LEU A 58 -21.87 -4.91 -6.65
N LEU A 59 -21.10 -4.08 -5.94
CA LEU A 59 -21.61 -2.91 -5.22
C LEU A 59 -22.21 -1.87 -6.17
N HIS A 60 -21.51 -1.54 -7.26
CA HIS A 60 -21.98 -0.62 -8.31
C HIS A 60 -23.28 -1.12 -8.94
N ALA A 61 -23.39 -2.43 -9.21
CA ALA A 61 -24.62 -3.04 -9.72
C ALA A 61 -25.81 -2.96 -8.74
N LYS A 62 -25.57 -2.65 -7.46
CA LYS A 62 -26.62 -2.36 -6.46
C LYS A 62 -26.84 -0.85 -6.24
N GLY A 63 -26.15 0.00 -6.99
CA GLY A 63 -26.27 1.46 -6.91
C GLY A 63 -25.42 2.10 -5.82
N ALA A 64 -24.49 1.37 -5.21
CA ALA A 64 -23.47 1.95 -4.34
C ALA A 64 -22.32 2.54 -5.15
N ARG A 65 -21.61 3.53 -4.60
CA ARG A 65 -20.31 3.99 -5.11
C ARG A 65 -19.22 3.51 -4.18
N ALA A 66 -18.17 2.97 -4.77
CA ALA A 66 -17.03 2.44 -4.07
C ALA A 66 -15.78 2.70 -4.91
N SER A 67 -14.66 3.01 -4.25
CA SER A 67 -13.38 3.27 -4.87
C SER A 67 -12.34 2.26 -4.39
N ILE A 68 -11.38 1.94 -5.27
CA ILE A 68 -10.22 1.15 -4.91
C ILE A 68 -9.03 2.08 -4.85
N GLU A 69 -8.42 2.17 -3.68
CA GLU A 69 -7.26 3.01 -3.44
C GLU A 69 -6.08 2.15 -3.04
N PHE A 70 -4.89 2.69 -3.29
CA PHE A 70 -3.68 2.11 -2.77
C PHE A 70 -3.69 2.23 -1.24
N TYR A 71 -3.46 1.12 -0.55
CA TYR A 71 -3.53 1.03 0.91
C TYR A 71 -2.14 0.66 1.47
N PRO A 72 -1.28 1.66 1.65
CA PRO A 72 0.11 1.44 2.02
C PRO A 72 0.30 0.93 3.45
N GLU A 73 -0.66 1.16 4.33
CA GLU A 73 -0.64 0.66 5.72
C GLU A 73 -0.67 -0.88 5.79
N GLY A 74 -1.04 -1.56 4.70
CA GLY A 74 -0.94 -3.02 4.56
C GLY A 74 0.39 -3.53 4.00
N LEU A 75 1.32 -2.63 3.62
CA LEU A 75 2.66 -3.00 3.17
C LEU A 75 3.53 -3.37 4.37
N ASP A 76 3.71 -4.68 4.58
CA ASP A 76 4.81 -5.17 5.39
C ASP A 76 6.16 -4.99 4.67
N VAL A 77 6.70 -3.77 4.71
CA VAL A 77 8.05 -3.47 4.20
C VAL A 77 9.15 -4.19 4.99
N SER A 78 8.82 -4.82 6.11
CA SER A 78 9.76 -5.64 6.88
C SER A 78 10.34 -6.78 6.06
N ALA A 79 9.57 -7.35 5.14
CA ALA A 79 10.04 -8.43 4.27
C ALA A 79 11.19 -7.96 3.37
N TRP A 80 11.17 -6.71 2.93
CA TRP A 80 12.26 -6.13 2.14
C TRP A 80 13.48 -5.86 3.00
N ALA A 81 13.26 -5.40 4.23
CA ALA A 81 14.34 -5.13 5.19
C ALA A 81 15.00 -6.42 5.74
N ALA A 82 14.30 -7.57 5.72
CA ALA A 82 14.78 -8.83 6.29
C ALA A 82 16.11 -9.31 5.72
N ARG A 83 16.46 -8.92 4.48
CA ARG A 83 17.74 -9.29 3.84
C ARG A 83 18.89 -8.35 4.19
N VAL A 84 18.60 -7.21 4.82
CA VAL A 84 19.52 -6.06 4.94
C VAL A 84 19.56 -5.43 6.32
N SER A 85 18.73 -5.91 7.25
CA SER A 85 18.51 -5.30 8.55
C SER A 85 18.26 -6.35 9.63
N THR A 86 18.80 -6.11 10.82
CA THR A 86 18.54 -6.93 12.02
C THR A 86 17.26 -6.49 12.75
N ASP A 87 16.95 -5.20 12.73
CA ASP A 87 15.82 -4.58 13.45
C ASP A 87 14.75 -4.01 12.51
N ARG A 88 14.88 -4.29 11.20
CA ARG A 88 14.04 -3.79 10.10
C ARG A 88 14.12 -2.27 9.86
N ILE A 89 15.05 -1.56 10.49
CA ILE A 89 15.19 -0.10 10.40
C ILE A 89 16.62 0.30 10.00
N HIS A 90 17.63 -0.39 10.52
CA HIS A 90 19.04 -0.08 10.32
C HIS A 90 19.75 -1.14 9.48
N CYS A 91 20.73 -0.71 8.68
CA CYS A 91 21.54 -1.60 7.87
C CYS A 91 22.35 -2.53 8.78
N SER A 92 22.30 -3.84 8.52
CA SER A 92 23.05 -4.84 9.28
C SER A 92 24.57 -4.71 9.12
N ALA A 93 25.05 -4.07 8.04
CA ALA A 93 26.48 -3.91 7.76
C ALA A 93 27.11 -2.66 8.38
N CYS A 94 26.41 -1.52 8.37
CA CYS A 94 26.97 -0.23 8.81
C CYS A 94 26.15 0.48 9.90
N GLY A 95 24.99 -0.04 10.29
CA GLY A 95 24.11 0.57 11.29
C GLY A 95 23.35 1.81 10.82
N ALA A 96 23.55 2.29 9.59
CA ALA A 96 22.84 3.45 9.07
C ALA A 96 21.34 3.18 8.91
N LYS A 97 20.50 4.19 9.12
CA LYS A 97 19.05 4.10 8.91
C LYS A 97 18.74 3.86 7.44
N LEU A 98 17.91 2.86 7.16
CA LEU A 98 17.53 2.47 5.82
C LEU A 98 16.50 3.45 5.24
N PHE A 99 16.62 3.69 3.95
CA PHE A 99 15.64 4.45 3.17
C PHE A 99 14.69 3.48 2.46
N PHE A 100 13.39 3.74 2.60
CA PHE A 100 12.33 2.95 1.98
C PHE A 100 11.73 3.76 0.85
N ALA A 101 11.98 3.32 -0.40
CA ALA A 101 11.35 3.87 -1.58
C ALA A 101 10.04 3.11 -1.84
N VAL A 102 8.92 3.69 -1.40
CA VAL A 102 7.59 3.10 -1.48
C VAL A 102 6.74 3.93 -2.44
N PRO A 103 6.18 3.34 -3.53
CA PRO A 103 5.33 4.05 -4.47
C PRO A 103 4.19 4.77 -3.77
N LYS A 104 3.91 6.01 -4.20
CA LYS A 104 2.84 6.88 -3.68
C LYS A 104 2.99 7.32 -2.21
N LEU A 105 3.97 6.81 -1.48
CA LEU A 105 4.31 7.23 -0.11
C LEU A 105 5.57 8.07 -0.08
N THR A 106 6.62 7.60 -0.74
CA THR A 106 7.88 8.32 -0.81
C THR A 106 7.76 9.41 -1.86
N THR A 107 7.92 10.66 -1.43
CA THR A 107 7.82 11.82 -2.33
C THR A 107 9.07 11.99 -3.16
N ARG A 108 8.96 12.78 -4.24
CA ARG A 108 10.10 13.13 -5.10
C ARG A 108 11.20 13.82 -4.28
N GLU A 109 10.84 14.73 -3.40
CA GLU A 109 11.75 15.49 -2.54
C GLU A 109 12.53 14.55 -1.61
N GLN A 110 11.84 13.58 -0.99
CA GLN A 110 12.49 12.58 -0.14
C GLN A 110 13.49 11.72 -0.92
N ILE A 111 13.16 11.36 -2.17
CA ILE A 111 14.07 10.61 -3.05
C ILE A 111 15.31 11.45 -3.38
N VAL A 112 15.12 12.73 -3.72
CA VAL A 112 16.21 13.65 -4.04
C VAL A 112 17.10 13.89 -2.81
N ASP A 113 16.51 14.11 -1.65
CA ASP A 113 17.24 14.34 -0.40
C ASP A 113 18.05 13.11 -0.01
N PHE A 114 17.46 11.92 -0.08
CA PHE A 114 18.18 10.66 0.12
C PHE A 114 19.35 10.49 -0.84
N ALA A 115 19.14 10.77 -2.13
CA ALA A 115 20.18 10.63 -3.15
C ALA A 115 21.34 11.62 -2.92
N ARG A 116 21.05 12.85 -2.49
CA ARG A 116 22.08 13.85 -2.16
C ARG A 116 22.90 13.48 -0.92
N SER A 117 22.30 12.77 0.04
CA SER A 117 22.95 12.38 1.30
C SER A 117 23.53 10.95 1.30
N SER A 118 23.50 10.24 0.18
CA SER A 118 23.93 8.83 0.09
C SER A 118 25.11 8.66 -0.87
N VAL A 119 25.79 7.52 -0.75
CA VAL A 119 26.90 7.10 -1.62
C VAL A 119 26.52 5.90 -2.50
N ILE A 120 25.23 5.72 -2.74
CA ILE A 120 24.74 4.65 -3.61
C ILE A 120 25.15 4.89 -5.07
N ALA A 121 25.24 3.80 -5.83
CA ALA A 121 25.40 3.89 -7.28
C ALA A 121 24.27 4.74 -7.89
N ASN A 122 24.61 5.56 -8.88
CA ASN A 122 23.69 6.44 -9.62
C ASN A 122 23.01 7.54 -8.76
N ALA A 123 23.55 7.87 -7.57
CA ALA A 123 23.00 8.92 -6.71
C ALA A 123 22.79 10.27 -7.44
N SER A 124 23.72 10.67 -8.31
CA SER A 124 23.58 11.90 -9.11
C SER A 124 22.40 11.84 -10.10
N GLU A 125 22.20 10.69 -10.75
CA GLU A 125 21.07 10.49 -11.67
C GLU A 125 19.74 10.49 -10.92
N ILE A 126 19.67 9.80 -9.77
CA ILE A 126 18.49 9.76 -8.90
C ILE A 126 18.15 11.17 -8.39
N ALA A 127 19.14 11.94 -7.94
CA ALA A 127 18.93 13.31 -7.48
C ALA A 127 18.42 14.24 -8.60
N SER A 128 18.82 14.01 -9.86
CA SER A 128 18.36 14.79 -11.01
C SER A 128 16.95 14.40 -11.48
N SER A 129 16.68 13.11 -11.58
CA SER A 129 15.42 12.56 -12.08
C SER A 129 14.31 12.62 -11.03
N GLY A 130 14.67 12.58 -9.75
CA GLY A 130 13.74 12.43 -8.64
C GLY A 130 13.05 11.06 -8.62
N TRP A 131 13.68 10.06 -9.26
CA TRP A 131 13.14 8.72 -9.39
C TRP A 131 14.16 7.70 -8.90
N ILE A 132 13.67 6.73 -8.12
CA ILE A 132 14.43 5.56 -7.69
C ILE A 132 13.51 4.34 -7.76
N HIS A 133 14.06 3.18 -8.09
CA HIS A 133 13.28 1.95 -8.11
C HIS A 133 12.68 1.70 -6.70
N PRO A 134 11.45 1.19 -6.57
CA PRO A 134 10.92 0.84 -5.27
C PRO A 134 11.76 -0.21 -4.53
N GLY A 135 11.88 -0.08 -3.21
CA GLY A 135 12.74 -0.98 -2.43
C GLY A 135 13.30 -0.38 -1.15
N VAL A 136 14.37 -0.99 -0.65
CA VAL A 136 15.10 -0.60 0.56
C VAL A 136 16.55 -0.34 0.23
N TYR A 137 17.07 0.81 0.65
CA TYR A 137 18.39 1.30 0.30
C TYR A 137 19.17 1.68 1.55
N CYS A 138 20.41 1.21 1.65
CA CYS A 138 21.35 1.72 2.63
C CYS A 138 22.01 3.01 2.09
N PRO A 139 21.99 4.14 2.82
CA PRO A 139 22.62 5.37 2.36
C PRO A 139 24.14 5.24 2.19
N CYS A 140 24.77 4.29 2.89
CA CYS A 140 26.19 3.98 2.77
C CYS A 140 26.53 3.03 1.60
N GLY A 141 25.54 2.64 0.78
CA GLY A 141 25.76 1.76 -0.37
C GLY A 141 26.05 0.30 -0.02
N CYS A 142 25.97 -0.10 1.26
CA CYS A 142 26.31 -1.47 1.67
C CYS A 142 25.42 -2.53 1.01
N VAL A 143 24.13 -2.22 0.86
CA VAL A 143 23.15 -3.15 0.35
C VAL A 143 21.90 -2.43 -0.14
N THR A 144 21.24 -3.02 -1.13
CA THR A 144 19.99 -2.56 -1.70
C THR A 144 19.10 -3.77 -1.99
N VAL A 145 17.80 -3.65 -1.71
CA VAL A 145 16.77 -4.62 -2.11
C VAL A 145 15.78 -3.89 -2.99
N MET A 146 15.71 -4.26 -4.26
CA MET A 146 14.67 -3.78 -5.17
C MET A 146 13.43 -4.66 -5.01
N ALA A 147 12.28 -4.03 -4.84
CA ALA A 147 11.00 -4.72 -4.73
C ALA A 147 10.23 -4.52 -6.03
N ASN A 148 9.87 -5.62 -6.69
CA ASN A 148 8.94 -5.56 -7.79
C ASN A 148 7.51 -5.45 -7.24
N PHE A 149 6.76 -4.45 -7.68
CA PHE A 149 5.37 -4.26 -7.29
C PHE A 149 4.40 -5.00 -8.22
N ASP A 150 4.87 -5.49 -9.36
CA ASP A 150 4.08 -6.29 -10.30
C ASP A 150 3.85 -7.73 -9.79
N ASP A 151 4.72 -8.23 -8.92
CA ASP A 151 4.63 -9.56 -8.28
C ASP A 151 3.84 -9.55 -6.96
N ILE A 152 3.34 -8.38 -6.55
CA ILE A 152 2.46 -8.25 -5.39
C ILE A 152 1.02 -8.36 -5.90
N GLU A 153 0.69 -9.56 -6.39
CA GLU A 153 -0.69 -9.91 -6.80
C GLU A 153 -1.66 -9.77 -5.64
#